data_AF-A0A8K0J331-F1
#
_entry.id   AF-A0A8K0J331-F1
#
_cell.length_a   1.000
_cell.length_b   1.000
_cell.length_c   1.000
_cell.angle_alpha   90.00
_cell.angle_beta   90.00
_cell.angle_gamma   90.00
#
_symmetry.space_group_name_H-M   'P 1'
#
loop_
_entity.id
_entity.type
_entity.pdbx_description
1 polymer ?
#
loop_
_entity_poly.entity_id
_entity_poly.type
_entity_poly.pdbx_seq_one_letter_code
_entity_poly.pdbx_strand_id
1 'polypeptide(L)'
;MVHQHGDHHAIPSQHHIRKPGAWLPADHRVHHEYLSQITRHLDERPREALTPALADFKRLIEGNARIYMYFVQMFDEIPRKHPYWSDPTGTRQVRDYDHMLLVLNHIVTRAPQWTLAAERVGVVGVPMCAIFDYPMATP
;
A
#
# COMPACT_ATOMS: atom_id res chain seq x y z
N MET A 1 -21.24 -12.66 -6.61
CA MET A 1 -20.72 -11.39 -6.08
C MET A 1 -19.54 -11.74 -5.19
N VAL A 2 -18.35 -11.19 -5.42
CA VAL A 2 -17.19 -11.45 -4.53
C VAL A 2 -17.40 -10.62 -3.27
N HIS A 3 -17.39 -11.27 -2.11
CA HIS A 3 -17.58 -10.65 -0.81
C HIS A 3 -16.29 -9.92 -0.39
N GLN A 4 -16.38 -8.68 0.08
CA GLN A 4 -15.22 -7.96 0.59
C GLN A 4 -15.01 -8.31 2.06
N HIS A 5 -13.75 -8.47 2.46
CA HIS A 5 -13.46 -8.70 3.88
C HIS A 5 -13.85 -7.45 4.68
N GLY A 6 -14.49 -7.66 5.83
CA GLY A 6 -15.03 -6.58 6.66
C GLY A 6 -16.49 -6.20 6.39
N ASP A 7 -17.20 -6.79 5.41
CA ASP A 7 -18.64 -6.51 5.19
C ASP A 7 -19.56 -6.93 6.38
N HIS A 8 -19.01 -7.63 7.39
CA HIS A 8 -19.74 -8.15 8.55
C HIS A 8 -20.01 -7.12 9.66
N HIS A 9 -19.53 -5.87 9.54
CA HIS A 9 -19.77 -4.81 10.52
C HIS A 9 -20.35 -3.56 9.86
N ALA A 10 -20.98 -2.69 10.67
CA ALA A 10 -21.55 -1.45 10.17
C ALA A 10 -20.43 -0.46 9.78
N ILE A 11 -20.28 -0.20 8.48
CA ILE A 11 -19.32 0.76 7.93
C ILE A 11 -20.08 2.05 7.57
N PRO A 12 -19.70 3.23 8.10
CA PRO A 12 -20.28 4.50 7.68
C PRO A 12 -20.09 4.73 6.18
N SER A 13 -21.10 5.29 5.51
CA SER A 13 -21.12 5.44 4.04
C SER A 13 -19.88 6.11 3.45
N GLN A 14 -19.30 7.08 4.15
CA GLN A 14 -18.12 7.82 3.72
C GLN A 14 -16.81 7.01 3.76
N HIS A 15 -16.77 5.93 4.56
CA HIS A 15 -15.59 5.05 4.69
C HIS A 15 -15.74 3.76 3.87
N HIS A 16 -16.94 3.52 3.32
CA HIS A 16 -17.25 2.34 2.55
C HIS A 16 -16.81 2.53 1.09
N ILE A 17 -15.74 1.84 0.69
CA ILE A 17 -15.14 1.96 -0.64
C ILE A 17 -15.22 0.63 -1.38
N ARG A 18 -15.98 0.61 -2.47
CA ARG A 18 -16.05 -0.53 -3.36
C ARG A 18 -14.88 -0.53 -4.34
N LYS A 19 -13.88 -1.39 -4.10
CA LYS A 19 -12.77 -1.62 -5.02
C LYS A 19 -13.07 -2.80 -5.98
N PRO A 20 -12.71 -2.71 -7.27
CA PRO A 20 -12.79 -3.85 -8.18
C PRO A 20 -12.01 -5.06 -7.66
N GLY A 21 -12.59 -6.25 -7.79
CA GLY A 21 -11.94 -7.51 -7.39
C GLY A 21 -11.92 -7.81 -5.89
N ALA A 22 -12.43 -6.91 -5.03
CA ALA A 22 -12.53 -7.15 -3.58
C ALA A 22 -11.20 -7.49 -2.89
N TRP A 23 -10.08 -7.01 -3.45
CA TRP A 23 -8.72 -7.25 -2.96
C TRP A 23 -8.34 -6.42 -1.73
N LEU A 24 -9.16 -5.44 -1.34
CA LEU A 24 -9.01 -4.61 -0.15
C LEU A 24 -10.31 -4.67 0.67
N PRO A 25 -10.23 -4.46 1.99
CA PRO A 25 -11.41 -4.33 2.84
C PRO A 25 -12.35 -3.22 2.37
N ALA A 26 -13.64 -3.41 2.59
CA ALA A 26 -14.66 -2.43 2.24
C ALA A 26 -14.55 -1.15 3.08
N ASP A 27 -14.04 -1.25 4.31
CA ASP A 27 -13.69 -0.08 5.14
C ASP A 27 -12.27 0.40 4.79
N HIS A 28 -12.19 1.58 4.18
CA HIS A 28 -10.93 2.19 3.76
C HIS A 28 -9.95 2.42 4.91
N ARG A 29 -10.45 2.62 6.13
CA ARG A 29 -9.62 2.87 7.31
C ARG A 29 -8.75 1.67 7.67
N VAL A 30 -9.18 0.46 7.33
CA VAL A 30 -8.56 -0.78 7.79
C VAL A 30 -7.19 -1.00 7.16
N HIS A 31 -7.06 -0.87 5.84
CA HIS A 31 -5.76 -0.99 5.18
C HIS A 31 -4.87 0.25 5.42
N HIS A 32 -5.48 1.42 5.62
CA HIS A 32 -4.76 2.61 6.09
C HIS A 32 -4.13 2.38 7.46
N GLU A 33 -4.88 1.83 8.42
CA GLU A 33 -4.34 1.51 9.73
C GLU A 33 -3.16 0.52 9.62
N TYR A 34 -3.32 -0.55 8.82
CA TYR A 34 -2.27 -1.54 8.57
C TYR A 34 -0.98 -0.92 8.02
N LEU A 35 -1.07 -0.11 6.96
CA LEU A 35 0.11 0.56 6.40
C LEU A 35 0.73 1.55 7.39
N SER A 36 -0.09 2.27 8.17
CA SER A 36 0.40 3.24 9.15
C SER A 36 1.26 2.60 10.25
N GLN A 37 0.93 1.35 10.64
CA GLN A 37 1.72 0.60 11.61
C GLN A 37 3.09 0.23 11.03
N ILE A 38 3.12 -0.20 9.77
CA ILE A 38 4.37 -0.56 9.08
C ILE A 38 5.24 0.67 8.86
N THR A 39 4.67 1.76 8.33
CA THR A 39 5.45 2.96 8.00
C THR A 39 6.02 3.61 9.25
N ARG A 40 5.25 3.63 10.36
CA ARG A 40 5.74 4.11 11.66
C ARG A 40 6.89 3.26 12.18
N HIS A 41 6.77 1.93 12.11
CA HIS A 41 7.85 1.02 12.50
C HIS A 41 9.12 1.26 11.69
N LEU A 42 9.00 1.60 10.40
CA LEU A 42 10.13 1.95 9.55
C LEU A 42 10.73 3.32 9.86
N ASP A 43 9.91 4.31 10.21
CA ASP A 43 10.38 5.65 10.58
C ASP A 43 11.16 5.67 11.90
N GLU A 44 10.83 4.77 12.83
CA GLU A 44 11.46 4.68 14.16
C GLU A 44 12.75 3.85 14.17
N ARG A 45 13.13 3.21 13.06
CA ARG A 45 14.23 2.25 13.00
C ARG A 45 15.23 2.56 11.90
N PRO A 46 16.51 2.16 12.06
CA PRO A 46 17.48 2.26 10.98
C PRO A 46 17.05 1.40 9.79
N ARG A 47 17.39 1.85 8.59
CA ARG A 47 17.06 1.14 7.34
C ARG A 47 17.75 -0.22 7.32
N GLU A 48 16.95 -1.27 7.17
CA GLU A 48 17.44 -2.64 6.99
C GLU A 48 17.94 -2.83 5.55
N ALA A 49 18.92 -3.73 5.35
CA ALA A 49 19.37 -4.10 4.02
C ALA A 49 18.23 -4.77 3.23
N LEU A 50 18.13 -4.43 1.94
CA LEU A 50 17.15 -5.07 1.05
C LEU A 50 17.49 -6.55 0.87
N THR A 51 16.45 -7.40 0.83
CA THR A 51 16.62 -8.78 0.36
C THR A 51 17.19 -8.81 -1.06
N PRO A 52 17.87 -9.89 -1.48
CA PRO A 52 18.43 -9.99 -2.84
C PRO A 52 17.40 -9.71 -3.94
N ALA A 53 16.17 -10.22 -3.80
CA ALA A 53 15.10 -9.99 -4.76
C ALA A 53 14.69 -8.51 -4.87
N LEU A 54 14.65 -7.78 -3.74
CA LEU A 54 14.32 -6.35 -3.74
C LEU A 54 15.50 -5.49 -4.20
N ALA A 55 16.74 -5.91 -3.95
CA ALA A 55 17.92 -5.28 -4.54
C ALA A 55 17.93 -5.43 -6.07
N ASP A 56 17.59 -6.61 -6.59
CA ASP A 56 17.43 -6.85 -8.02
C ASP A 56 16.29 -6.02 -8.62
N PHE A 57 15.18 -5.90 -7.89
CA PHE A 57 14.07 -5.05 -8.31
C PHE A 57 14.45 -3.57 -8.34
N LYS A 58 15.15 -3.07 -7.32
CA LYS A 58 15.70 -1.69 -7.31
C LYS A 58 16.60 -1.46 -8.53
N ARG A 59 17.49 -2.41 -8.82
CA ARG A 59 18.40 -2.34 -9.97
C ARG A 59 17.65 -2.36 -11.32
N LEU A 60 16.54 -3.08 -11.43
CA LEU A 60 15.67 -3.02 -12.61
C LEU A 60 15.04 -1.64 -12.78
N ILE A 61 14.52 -1.07 -11.69
CA ILE A 61 13.90 0.27 -11.71
C ILE A 61 14.93 1.31 -12.15
N GLU A 62 16.10 1.32 -11.52
CA GLU A 62 17.14 2.35 -11.73
C GLU A 62 17.96 2.12 -12.99
N GLY A 63 18.09 0.87 -13.45
CA GLY A 63 18.83 0.50 -14.64
C GLY A 63 18.13 0.84 -15.96
N ASN A 64 16.87 1.26 -15.92
CA ASN A 64 16.11 1.63 -17.11
C ASN A 64 15.41 2.98 -16.90
N ALA A 65 15.84 4.01 -17.62
CA ALA A 65 15.32 5.38 -17.47
C ALA A 65 13.79 5.47 -17.62
N ARG A 66 13.18 4.65 -18.50
CA ARG A 66 11.72 4.66 -18.69
C ARG A 66 10.99 4.02 -17.51
N ILE A 67 11.52 2.92 -16.97
CA ILE A 67 10.96 2.29 -15.77
C ILE A 67 11.10 3.23 -14.58
N TYR A 68 12.29 3.79 -14.37
CA TYR A 68 12.55 4.78 -13.33
C TYR A 68 11.56 5.94 -13.38
N MET A 69 11.39 6.56 -14.55
CA MET A 69 10.43 7.64 -14.77
C MET A 69 9.01 7.24 -14.36
N TYR A 70 8.53 6.07 -14.80
CA TYR A 70 7.19 5.61 -14.41
C TYR A 70 7.07 5.40 -12.90
N PHE A 71 8.06 4.80 -12.23
CA PHE A 71 8.02 4.63 -10.78
C PHE A 71 7.99 5.96 -10.03
N VAL A 72 8.76 6.96 -10.48
CA VAL A 72 8.73 8.30 -9.89
C VAL A 72 7.36 8.95 -10.08
N GLN A 73 6.86 9.00 -11.32
CA GLN A 73 5.55 9.60 -11.64
C GLN A 73 4.40 8.95 -10.87
N MET A 74 4.43 7.63 -10.74
CA MET A 74 3.41 6.86 -10.03
C MET A 74 3.20 7.30 -8.57
N PHE A 75 4.23 7.84 -7.89
CA PHE A 75 4.13 8.34 -6.52
C PHE A 75 3.97 9.88 -6.42
N ASP A 76 4.37 10.61 -7.45
CA ASP A 76 4.22 12.07 -7.52
C ASP A 76 2.82 12.51 -7.97
N GLU A 77 2.14 11.70 -8.77
CA GLU A 77 0.83 12.01 -9.32
C GLU A 77 -0.31 11.75 -8.31
N ILE A 78 -1.34 12.60 -8.35
CA ILE A 78 -2.55 12.41 -7.54
C ILE A 78 -3.50 11.47 -8.29
N PRO A 79 -3.91 10.34 -7.71
CA PRO A 79 -4.79 9.38 -8.38
C PRO A 79 -6.15 9.99 -8.69
N ARG A 80 -6.64 9.82 -9.93
CA ARG A 80 -7.97 10.29 -10.37
C ARG A 80 -9.09 9.35 -9.93
N LYS A 81 -9.08 8.90 -8.67
CA LYS A 81 -10.07 7.98 -8.10
C LYS A 81 -10.45 8.37 -6.68
N HIS A 82 -11.71 8.14 -6.32
CA HIS A 82 -12.17 8.26 -4.93
C HIS A 82 -11.46 7.23 -4.03
N PRO A 83 -11.05 7.57 -2.79
CA PRO A 83 -11.21 8.87 -2.12
C PRO A 83 -10.08 9.89 -2.40
N TYR A 84 -9.05 9.53 -3.17
CA TYR A 84 -7.80 10.28 -3.28
C TYR A 84 -7.85 11.52 -4.17
N TRP A 85 -8.76 11.57 -5.15
CA TRP A 85 -8.87 12.65 -6.14
C TRP A 85 -9.10 14.07 -5.59
N SER A 86 -9.49 14.19 -4.31
CA SER A 86 -9.82 15.41 -3.60
C SER A 86 -8.98 15.59 -2.34
N ASP A 87 -7.93 14.79 -2.19
CA ASP A 87 -6.93 14.91 -1.14
C ASP A 87 -5.62 15.47 -1.75
N PRO A 88 -5.52 16.81 -1.94
CA PRO A 88 -4.35 17.44 -2.54
C PRO A 88 -3.12 17.34 -1.65
N THR A 89 -3.31 17.15 -0.34
CA THR A 89 -2.22 16.86 0.59
C THR A 89 -1.73 15.43 0.45
N GLY A 90 -2.60 14.51 -0.01
CA GLY A 90 -2.38 13.09 -0.16
C GLY A 90 -1.79 12.52 1.11
N THR A 91 -2.57 11.90 1.99
CA THR A 91 -1.99 11.13 3.11
C THR A 91 -1.29 9.88 2.57
N ARG A 92 -0.20 10.10 1.82
CA ARG A 92 0.66 9.15 1.13
C ARG A 92 1.43 8.40 2.19
N GLN A 93 0.89 7.26 2.60
CA GLN A 93 1.55 6.39 3.58
C GLN A 93 2.85 5.85 3.00
N VAL A 94 2.83 5.45 1.73
CA VAL A 94 4.02 5.17 0.92
C VAL A 94 4.34 6.42 0.09
N ARG A 95 5.57 6.92 0.23
CA ARG A 95 5.95 8.31 -0.13
C ARG A 95 6.62 8.41 -1.49
N ASP A 96 7.43 7.41 -1.81
CA ASP A 96 8.20 7.28 -3.03
C ASP A 96 8.55 5.80 -3.26
N TYR A 97 9.18 5.49 -4.38
CA TYR A 97 9.53 4.11 -4.73
C TYR A 97 10.59 3.51 -3.80
N ASP A 98 11.48 4.31 -3.21
CA ASP A 98 12.48 3.82 -2.25
C ASP A 98 11.79 3.42 -0.93
N HIS A 99 10.84 4.23 -0.45
CA HIS A 99 10.02 3.91 0.71
C HIS A 99 9.14 2.68 0.44
N MET A 100 8.61 2.52 -0.77
CA MET A 100 7.92 1.30 -1.21
C MET A 100 8.83 0.07 -1.08
N LEU A 101 10.09 0.14 -1.52
CA LEU A 101 11.04 -0.97 -1.36
C LEU A 101 11.29 -1.32 0.11
N LEU A 102 11.37 -0.33 1.00
CA LEU A 102 11.52 -0.58 2.44
C LEU A 102 10.28 -1.24 3.05
N VAL A 103 9.08 -0.82 2.65
CA VAL A 103 7.81 -1.43 3.08
C VAL A 103 7.70 -2.87 2.58
N LEU A 104 8.04 -3.12 1.30
CA LEU A 104 8.11 -4.47 0.76
C LEU A 104 9.12 -5.32 1.53
N ASN A 105 10.31 -4.80 1.80
CA ASN A 105 11.33 -5.49 2.56
C ASN A 105 10.82 -5.88 3.95
N HIS A 106 10.10 -4.96 4.62
CA HIS A 106 9.50 -5.22 5.91
C HIS A 106 8.51 -6.40 5.86
N ILE A 107 7.65 -6.43 4.85
CA ILE A 107 6.59 -7.43 4.71
C ILE A 107 7.15 -8.80 4.35
N VAL A 108 8.08 -8.88 3.38
CA VAL A 108 8.57 -10.18 2.88
C VAL A 108 9.56 -10.86 3.82
N THR A 109 10.17 -10.12 4.74
CA THR A 109 11.15 -10.66 5.71
C THR A 109 10.52 -11.07 7.04
N ARG A 110 9.23 -10.78 7.24
CA ARG A 110 8.52 -11.04 8.48
C ARG A 110 7.39 -12.03 8.23
N ALA A 111 7.21 -12.97 9.16
CA ALA A 111 6.01 -13.78 9.16
C ALA A 111 4.78 -12.86 9.31
N PRO A 112 3.63 -13.21 8.71
CA PRO A 112 2.39 -12.49 8.94
C PRO A 112 2.11 -12.41 10.44
N GLN A 113 2.10 -11.19 10.99
CA GLN A 113 1.78 -10.97 12.39
C GLN A 113 0.27 -10.90 12.55
N TRP A 114 -0.25 -11.58 13.56
CA TRP A 114 -1.63 -11.38 13.96
C TRP A 114 -1.73 -10.03 14.68
N THR A 115 -2.49 -9.10 14.10
CA THR A 115 -2.91 -7.84 14.72
C THR A 115 -4.38 -7.62 14.41
N LEU A 116 -5.09 -6.82 15.20
CA LEU A 116 -6.49 -6.50 14.91
C LEU A 116 -6.64 -5.85 13.52
N ALA A 117 -5.69 -5.01 13.13
CA ALA A 117 -5.65 -4.44 11.78
C ALA A 117 -5.40 -5.52 10.72
N ALA A 118 -4.42 -6.41 10.91
CA ALA A 118 -4.11 -7.48 9.95
C ALA A 118 -5.25 -8.51 9.79
N GLU A 119 -5.94 -8.83 10.89
CA GLU A 119 -7.13 -9.69 10.87
C GLU A 119 -8.27 -9.05 10.07
N ARG A 120 -8.55 -7.76 10.32
CA ARG A 120 -9.56 -6.99 9.59
C ARG A 120 -9.21 -6.74 8.14
N VAL A 121 -7.93 -6.81 7.80
CA VAL A 121 -7.42 -6.61 6.45
C VAL A 121 -7.67 -7.86 5.59
N GLY A 122 -7.50 -9.08 6.10
CA GLY A 122 -7.62 -10.31 5.30
C GLY A 122 -6.28 -10.63 4.61
N VAL A 123 -5.60 -11.68 5.05
CA VAL A 123 -4.13 -11.71 5.06
C VAL A 123 -3.46 -12.06 3.71
N VAL A 124 -4.16 -12.63 2.72
CA VAL A 124 -3.48 -13.33 1.60
C VAL A 124 -3.18 -12.47 0.36
N GLY A 125 -3.83 -11.31 0.16
CA GLY A 125 -3.61 -10.45 -1.03
C GLY A 125 -3.38 -8.97 -0.74
N VAL A 126 -3.65 -8.54 0.49
CA VAL A 126 -3.74 -7.11 0.81
C VAL A 126 -2.39 -6.39 0.88
N PRO A 127 -1.26 -6.98 1.29
CA PRO A 127 -0.04 -6.18 1.44
C PRO A 127 0.36 -5.46 0.15
N MET A 128 0.33 -6.16 -0.99
CA MET A 128 0.62 -5.56 -2.29
C MET A 128 -0.47 -4.56 -2.71
N CYS A 129 -1.74 -4.96 -2.64
CA CYS A 129 -2.84 -4.08 -3.01
C CYS A 129 -2.92 -2.81 -2.15
N ALA A 130 -2.53 -2.88 -0.88
CA ALA A 130 -2.48 -1.75 0.03
C ALA A 130 -1.33 -0.81 -0.31
N ILE A 131 -0.10 -1.33 -0.46
CA ILE A 131 1.07 -0.54 -0.87
C ILE A 131 0.78 0.27 -2.12
N PHE A 132 0.12 -0.38 -3.09
CA PHE A 132 -0.16 0.21 -4.37
C PHE A 132 -1.53 0.92 -4.46
N ASP A 133 -2.36 0.93 -3.40
CA ASP A 133 -3.72 1.49 -3.51
C ASP A 133 -3.71 2.98 -3.82
N TYR A 134 -2.73 3.72 -3.31
CA TYR A 134 -2.53 5.12 -3.71
C TYR A 134 -1.95 5.20 -5.13
N PRO A 135 -0.71 4.74 -5.41
CA PRO A 135 -0.04 4.94 -6.70
C PRO A 135 -0.68 4.20 -7.90
N MET A 136 -1.65 3.30 -7.72
CA MET A 136 -2.35 2.68 -8.84
C MET A 136 -3.29 3.65 -9.57
N ALA A 137 -3.28 3.61 -10.91
CA ALA A 137 -4.17 4.38 -11.78
C ALA A 137 -3.96 5.91 -11.72
N THR A 138 -2.69 6.32 -11.65
CA THR A 138 -2.27 7.68 -12.01
C THR A 138 -2.33 7.86 -13.55
N PRO A 139 -2.48 9.10 -14.07
CA PRO A 139 -2.66 9.41 -15.50
C PRO A 139 -1.62 8.88 -16.49
#